data_AF-A0A4Q5Z053-F1
#
_entry.id   AF-A0A4Q5Z053-F1
#
_cell.length_a   1.000
_cell.length_b   1.000
_cell.length_c   1.000
_cell.angle_alpha   90.00
_cell.angle_beta   90.00
_cell.angle_gamma   90.00
#
_symmetry.space_group_name_H-M   'P 1'
#
loop_
_entity.id
_entity.type
_entity.pdbx_description
1 polymer ?
#
loop_
_entity_poly.entity_id
_entity_poly.type
_entity_poly.pdbx_seq_one_letter_code
_entity_poly.pdbx_strand_id
1 'polypeptide(L)'
;ILFIIVCITGTRLCAQAVRLSLQNVNIREFLKAIEQQTNYSFIYTKEQLQDLPIISINDAGKELFALLNEQLGQFNIGYTVEKNFITLHKKNQQDKDPLRRISGRVINQSRQPVAGATVQISNESYAATTNEFGFFTMPYRSPYAVIRVSGAELKPAEVSINATTFLEITVEELVKELDQTILIAYGKTTRRWSTGSISKVSGDALVNQPAGNLLAALQGRVPGLLITASSGAPGASFSAQIRGQNSVNPNPLINNGVTSPDNPLILINGVPFAPQNNSVNQLSSLASPGNLEIYHNPHGGISPFNNIDVHDIESIEVLKDADMTAIYGSRAANGIMLITTRRAAAHQPKLEVDLSTGINFSTDRIAMMNTNEYLMLRRQAFAMDSLLPALVPGQPGYAPELLMFDSTRNTDWQRYFYHKAAPVTSV
;
A
#
# COMPACT_ATOMS: atom_id res chain seq x y z
N ILE A 1 -48.90 20.18 -18.84
CA ILE A 1 -48.71 20.29 -17.38
C ILE A 1 -47.59 21.29 -17.14
N LEU A 2 -47.98 22.37 -16.46
CA LEU A 2 -47.30 23.61 -16.07
C LEU A 2 -45.75 23.70 -16.19
N PHE A 3 -45.28 24.66 -17.00
CA PHE A 3 -43.93 25.22 -16.94
C PHE A 3 -43.96 26.42 -15.97
N ILE A 4 -43.38 26.27 -14.77
CA ILE A 4 -43.27 27.34 -13.78
C ILE A 4 -42.03 28.18 -14.10
N ILE A 5 -42.27 29.38 -14.63
CA ILE A 5 -41.26 30.44 -14.77
C ILE A 5 -41.10 31.07 -13.38
N VAL A 6 -39.98 30.78 -12.71
CA VAL A 6 -39.59 31.46 -11.47
C VAL A 6 -38.91 32.77 -11.87
N CYS A 7 -39.67 33.86 -11.71
CA CYS A 7 -39.17 35.22 -11.83
C CYS A 7 -38.34 35.54 -10.57
N ILE A 8 -37.01 35.49 -10.68
CA ILE A 8 -36.12 35.96 -9.61
C ILE A 8 -36.12 37.48 -9.69
N THR A 9 -36.99 38.11 -8.89
CA THR A 9 -36.94 39.53 -8.61
C THR A 9 -35.61 39.84 -7.92
N GLY A 10 -34.73 40.56 -8.62
CA GLY A 10 -33.55 41.15 -8.00
C GLY A 10 -34.01 42.08 -6.88
N THR A 11 -33.71 41.72 -5.64
CA THR A 11 -33.86 42.61 -4.49
C THR A 11 -32.95 43.80 -4.72
N ARG A 12 -33.54 44.95 -5.07
CA ARG A 12 -32.88 46.25 -4.92
C ARG A 12 -32.41 46.32 -3.46
N LEU A 13 -31.11 46.48 -3.23
CA LEU A 13 -30.63 46.95 -1.94
C LEU A 13 -31.39 48.26 -1.66
N CYS A 14 -32.25 48.26 -0.64
CA CYS A 14 -32.92 49.48 -0.21
C CYS A 14 -31.84 50.50 0.18
N ALA A 15 -31.72 51.56 -0.61
CA ALA A 15 -31.00 52.75 -0.21
C ALA A 15 -31.70 53.34 1.02
N GLN A 16 -31.15 53.08 2.20
CA GLN A 16 -31.64 53.67 3.45
C GLN A 16 -31.02 55.06 3.59
N ALA A 17 -31.87 56.09 3.49
CA ALA A 17 -31.47 57.46 3.72
C ALA A 17 -31.30 57.71 5.22
N VAL A 18 -30.15 58.26 5.61
CA VAL A 18 -29.78 58.52 7.00
C VAL A 18 -29.66 60.04 7.19
N ARG A 19 -30.30 60.58 8.24
CA ARG A 19 -30.28 62.01 8.56
C ARG A 19 -29.47 62.21 9.84
N LEU A 20 -28.30 62.84 9.71
CA LEU A 20 -27.38 63.05 10.82
C LEU A 20 -26.87 64.49 10.81
N SER A 21 -27.06 65.16 11.95
CA SER A 21 -26.47 66.45 12.26
C SER A 21 -25.61 66.28 13.51
N LEU A 22 -24.32 66.07 13.32
CA LEU A 22 -23.34 65.82 14.37
C LEU A 22 -22.17 66.81 14.22
N GLN A 23 -21.83 67.55 15.28
CA GLN A 23 -20.71 68.49 15.28
C GLN A 23 -19.64 68.02 16.28
N ASN A 24 -18.38 67.93 15.83
CA ASN A 24 -17.21 67.54 16.62
C ASN A 24 -17.35 66.19 17.34
N VAL A 25 -17.70 65.15 16.59
CA VAL A 25 -18.01 63.82 17.13
C VAL A 25 -16.91 62.82 16.76
N ASN A 26 -16.62 61.89 17.67
CA ASN A 26 -15.65 60.82 17.40
C ASN A 26 -16.24 59.80 16.40
N ILE A 27 -15.43 59.18 15.54
CA ILE A 27 -15.93 58.20 14.55
C ILE A 27 -16.69 57.05 15.22
N ARG A 28 -16.33 56.66 16.44
CA ARG A 28 -17.11 55.68 17.22
C ARG A 28 -18.55 56.14 17.47
N GLU A 29 -18.73 57.40 17.84
CA GLU A 29 -20.04 57.97 18.14
C GLU A 29 -20.85 58.18 16.85
N PHE A 30 -20.17 58.50 15.74
CA PHE A 30 -20.78 58.51 14.41
C PHE A 30 -21.30 57.13 13.99
N LEU A 31 -20.50 56.07 14.13
CA LEU A 31 -20.93 54.71 13.81
C LEU A 31 -22.13 54.30 14.70
N LYS A 32 -22.08 54.61 16.00
CA LYS A 32 -23.18 54.34 16.93
C LYS A 32 -24.46 55.10 16.57
N ALA A 33 -24.36 56.34 16.10
CA ALA A 33 -25.51 57.12 15.64
C ALA A 33 -26.15 56.50 14.39
N ILE A 34 -25.36 55.88 13.52
CA ILE A 34 -25.86 55.11 12.38
C ILE A 34 -26.55 53.82 12.84
N GLU A 35 -26.00 53.09 13.80
CA GLU A 35 -26.64 51.88 14.38
C GLU A 35 -27.99 52.19 15.02
N GLN A 36 -28.19 53.40 15.56
CA GLN A 36 -29.47 53.79 16.15
C GLN A 36 -30.57 54.07 15.10
N GLN A 37 -30.19 54.44 13.87
CA GLN A 37 -31.13 54.78 12.80
C GLN A 37 -31.29 53.66 11.76
N THR A 38 -30.43 52.64 11.79
CA THR A 38 -30.37 51.58 10.79
C THR A 38 -30.35 50.20 11.42
N ASN A 39 -30.70 49.17 10.67
CA ASN A 39 -30.64 47.77 11.14
C ASN A 39 -29.24 47.15 11.01
N TYR A 40 -28.21 47.98 10.83
CA TYR A 40 -26.82 47.53 10.68
C TYR A 40 -26.07 47.65 12.01
N SER A 41 -25.20 46.67 12.27
CA SER A 41 -24.23 46.70 13.37
C SER A 41 -22.80 46.73 12.83
N PHE A 42 -21.94 47.57 13.39
CA PHE A 42 -20.56 47.72 12.96
C PHE A 42 -19.62 46.84 13.79
N ILE A 43 -18.73 46.14 13.10
CA ILE A 43 -17.66 45.33 13.70
C ILE A 43 -16.32 45.98 13.34
N TYR A 44 -15.55 46.33 14.35
CA TYR A 44 -14.23 46.96 14.20
C TYR A 44 -13.33 46.63 15.39
N THR A 45 -12.01 46.70 15.20
CA THR A 45 -11.05 46.59 16.30
C THR A 45 -10.70 47.98 16.85
N LYS A 46 -10.36 48.07 18.14
CA LYS A 46 -10.06 49.38 18.79
C LYS A 46 -8.92 50.11 18.10
N GLU A 47 -7.91 49.37 17.64
CA GLU A 47 -6.72 49.86 16.92
C GLU A 47 -7.07 50.54 15.59
N GLN A 48 -8.16 50.15 14.94
CA GLN A 48 -8.59 50.75 13.66
C GLN A 48 -9.15 52.17 13.82
N LEU A 49 -9.57 52.55 15.03
CA LEU A 49 -10.26 53.82 15.30
C LEU A 49 -9.53 54.74 16.29
N GLN A 50 -8.35 54.34 16.79
CA GLN A 50 -7.70 54.98 17.93
C GLN A 50 -7.05 56.34 17.59
N ASP A 51 -6.62 56.53 16.33
CA ASP A 51 -5.87 57.70 15.87
C ASP A 51 -6.62 58.57 14.85
N LEU A 52 -7.95 58.42 14.76
CA LEU A 52 -8.74 59.14 13.77
C LEU A 52 -9.23 60.50 14.30
N PRO A 53 -9.16 61.57 13.49
CA PRO A 53 -9.60 62.89 13.90
C PRO A 53 -11.12 62.97 14.07
N ILE A 54 -11.57 63.96 14.86
CA ILE A 54 -12.99 64.26 15.04
C ILE A 54 -13.63 64.70 13.70
N ILE A 55 -14.86 64.26 13.48
CA ILE A 55 -15.61 64.57 12.26
C ILE A 55 -16.83 65.44 12.59
N SER A 56 -17.19 66.33 11.66
CA SER A 56 -18.41 67.13 11.72
C SER A 56 -19.22 66.88 10.46
N ILE A 57 -20.46 66.43 10.64
CA ILE A 57 -21.37 66.06 9.55
C ILE A 57 -22.67 66.85 9.74
N ASN A 58 -23.04 67.62 8.72
CA ASN A 58 -24.36 68.22 8.62
C ASN A 58 -25.01 67.71 7.33
N ASP A 59 -25.77 66.62 7.45
CA ASP A 59 -26.34 65.95 6.28
C ASP A 59 -27.86 65.73 6.43
N ALA A 60 -28.62 66.27 5.47
CA ALA A 60 -30.07 66.35 5.47
C ALA A 60 -30.77 65.13 4.82
N GLY A 61 -30.04 64.05 4.55
CA GLY A 61 -30.63 62.77 4.12
C GLY A 61 -29.92 62.07 2.97
N LYS A 62 -28.60 61.86 3.08
CA LYS A 62 -27.84 61.02 2.12
C LYS A 62 -28.05 59.53 2.35
N GLU A 63 -27.78 58.74 1.31
CA GLU A 63 -27.75 57.28 1.39
C GLU A 63 -26.59 56.79 2.29
N LEU A 64 -26.88 55.80 3.13
CA LEU A 64 -25.93 55.24 4.10
C LEU A 64 -24.56 54.89 3.50
N PHE A 65 -24.53 54.18 2.37
CA PHE A 65 -23.27 53.75 1.76
C PHE A 65 -22.49 54.88 1.09
N ALA A 66 -23.18 55.90 0.58
CA ALA A 66 -22.53 57.11 0.07
C ALA A 66 -21.85 57.89 1.21
N LEU A 67 -22.55 58.01 2.35
CA LEU A 67 -22.05 58.65 3.56
C LEU A 67 -20.83 57.90 4.15
N LEU A 68 -20.89 56.56 4.20
CA LEU A 68 -19.77 55.73 4.66
C LEU A 68 -18.55 55.85 3.75
N ASN A 69 -18.74 55.85 2.43
CA ASN A 69 -17.64 56.02 1.48
C ASN A 69 -16.97 57.39 1.57
N GLU A 70 -17.76 58.46 1.76
CA GLU A 70 -17.24 59.83 1.88
C GLU A 70 -16.42 60.01 3.17
N GLN A 71 -16.93 59.52 4.30
CA GLN A 71 -16.33 59.75 5.61
C GLN A 71 -15.21 58.74 5.92
N LEU A 72 -15.41 57.44 5.68
CA LEU A 72 -14.38 56.42 5.96
C LEU A 72 -13.30 56.37 4.87
N GLY A 73 -13.63 56.77 3.63
CA GLY A 73 -12.68 56.84 2.52
C GLY A 73 -11.54 57.82 2.77
N GLN A 74 -11.79 58.95 3.46
CA GLN A 74 -10.76 59.93 3.84
C GLN A 74 -9.71 59.34 4.79
N PHE A 75 -10.09 58.34 5.58
CA PHE A 75 -9.23 57.72 6.59
C PHE A 75 -8.62 56.40 6.14
N ASN A 76 -8.73 56.07 4.84
CA ASN A 76 -8.22 54.83 4.27
C ASN A 76 -8.81 53.57 4.93
N ILE A 77 -10.08 53.65 5.34
CA ILE A 77 -10.85 52.54 5.91
C ILE A 77 -11.86 52.07 4.87
N GLY A 78 -11.76 50.80 4.49
CA GLY A 78 -12.76 50.07 3.72
C GLY A 78 -13.76 49.37 4.62
N TYR A 79 -14.88 48.97 4.05
CA TYR A 79 -15.91 48.19 4.76
C TYR A 79 -16.44 47.06 3.87
N THR A 80 -16.82 45.96 4.51
CA THR A 80 -17.49 44.82 3.87
C THR A 80 -18.86 44.64 4.52
N VAL A 81 -19.90 44.46 3.71
CA VAL A 81 -21.28 44.31 4.17
C VAL A 81 -21.68 42.84 4.07
N GLU A 82 -21.99 42.21 5.20
CA GLU A 82 -22.51 40.85 5.28
C GLU A 82 -23.85 40.84 6.02
N LYS A 83 -24.95 40.71 5.28
CA LYS A 83 -26.33 40.74 5.80
C LYS A 83 -26.60 42.04 6.59
N ASN A 84 -26.54 41.98 7.92
CA ASN A 84 -26.79 43.10 8.83
C ASN A 84 -25.51 43.59 9.54
N PHE A 85 -24.35 43.00 9.26
CA PHE A 85 -23.08 43.42 9.85
C PHE A 85 -22.22 44.16 8.83
N ILE A 86 -21.59 45.25 9.26
CA ILE A 86 -20.63 46.01 8.47
C ILE A 86 -19.27 45.91 9.16
N THR A 87 -18.32 45.23 8.54
CA THR A 87 -16.97 45.01 9.11
C THR A 87 -15.98 45.99 8.50
N LEU A 88 -15.28 46.76 9.34
CA LEU A 88 -14.27 47.73 8.92
C LEU A 88 -12.87 47.10 8.74
N HIS A 89 -12.16 47.49 7.70
CA HIS A 89 -10.79 47.05 7.42
C HIS A 89 -9.93 48.19 6.86
N LYS A 90 -8.64 48.22 7.20
CA LYS A 90 -7.70 49.22 6.66
C LYS A 90 -7.39 48.87 5.21
N LYS A 91 -7.55 49.81 4.28
CA LYS A 91 -7.13 49.61 2.89
C LYS A 91 -5.60 49.58 2.83
N ASN A 92 -5.01 48.45 2.49
CA ASN A 92 -3.56 48.30 2.38
C ASN A 92 -3.03 49.16 1.21
N GLN A 93 -2.07 50.04 1.50
CA GLN A 93 -1.36 50.84 0.49
C GLN A 93 -0.25 50.01 -0.19
N GLN A 94 -0.61 48.97 -0.95
CA GLN A 94 0.32 48.23 -1.81
C GLN A 94 -0.24 48.14 -3.23
N ASP A 95 -0.22 49.24 -3.98
CA ASP A 95 -0.64 49.22 -5.39
C ASP A 95 -0.03 50.38 -6.21
N LYS A 96 1.28 50.61 -6.09
CA LYS A 96 2.00 51.57 -6.95
C LYS A 96 3.20 51.04 -7.72
N ASP A 97 3.63 49.80 -7.51
CA ASP A 97 4.71 49.22 -8.31
C ASP A 97 4.20 48.59 -9.62
N PRO A 98 4.84 48.86 -10.77
CA PRO A 98 4.42 48.33 -12.06
C PRO A 98 4.55 46.80 -12.08
N LEU A 99 3.51 46.10 -12.57
CA LEU A 99 3.57 44.65 -12.77
C LEU A 99 4.69 44.31 -13.76
N ARG A 100 5.65 43.50 -13.32
CA ARG A 100 6.69 42.89 -14.15
C ARG A 100 6.37 41.42 -14.37
N ARG A 101 6.92 40.81 -15.43
CA ARG A 101 6.78 39.37 -15.68
C ARG A 101 8.14 38.71 -15.50
N ILE A 102 8.15 37.59 -14.78
CA ILE A 102 9.33 36.74 -14.65
C ILE A 102 9.04 35.39 -15.27
N SER A 103 10.03 34.87 -16.00
CA SER A 103 9.99 33.52 -16.58
C SER A 103 11.14 32.70 -16.01
N GLY A 104 10.94 31.40 -15.89
CA GLY A 104 12.00 30.52 -15.40
C GLY A 104 11.71 29.06 -15.67
N ARG A 105 12.67 28.21 -15.28
CA ARG A 105 12.60 26.76 -15.42
C ARG A 105 12.98 26.07 -14.11
N VAL A 106 12.22 25.06 -13.73
CA VAL A 106 12.47 24.21 -12.55
C VAL A 106 13.03 22.86 -13.02
N ILE A 107 14.18 22.47 -12.47
CA ILE A 107 14.88 21.22 -12.77
C ILE A 107 15.21 20.46 -11.49
N ASN A 108 15.35 19.13 -11.57
CA ASN A 108 15.86 18.32 -10.47
C ASN A 108 17.41 18.26 -10.48
N GLN A 109 18.00 17.61 -9.46
CA GLN A 109 19.47 17.42 -9.38
C GLN A 109 20.04 16.63 -10.58
N SER A 110 19.22 15.81 -11.23
CA SER A 110 19.55 15.04 -12.45
C SER A 110 19.37 15.84 -13.74
N ARG A 111 19.10 17.16 -13.65
CA ARG A 111 18.82 18.08 -14.78
C ARG A 111 17.59 17.74 -15.62
N GLN A 112 16.67 16.94 -15.07
CA GLN A 112 15.37 16.67 -15.70
C GLN A 112 14.38 17.78 -15.33
N PRO A 113 13.47 18.17 -16.26
CA PRO A 113 12.44 19.17 -15.98
C PRO A 113 11.43 18.64 -14.96
N VAL A 114 11.00 19.49 -14.04
CA VAL A 114 10.00 19.14 -13.03
C VAL A 114 8.66 19.75 -13.42
N ALA A 115 7.72 18.91 -13.83
CA ALA A 115 6.36 19.31 -14.19
C ALA A 115 5.43 19.38 -12.96
N GLY A 116 4.45 20.28 -12.97
CA GLY A 116 3.44 20.36 -11.91
C GLY A 116 3.90 20.95 -10.58
N ALA A 117 5.09 21.56 -10.51
CA ALA A 117 5.56 22.26 -9.32
C ALA A 117 4.84 23.61 -9.19
N THR A 118 4.44 23.98 -7.98
CA THR A 118 3.86 25.28 -7.66
C THR A 118 4.97 26.27 -7.32
N VAL A 119 5.04 27.36 -8.06
CA VAL A 119 5.98 28.47 -7.86
C VAL A 119 5.19 29.66 -7.33
N GLN A 120 5.51 30.13 -6.13
CA GLN A 120 4.80 31.23 -5.46
C GLN A 120 5.77 32.27 -4.93
N ILE A 121 5.35 33.54 -4.89
CA ILE A 121 6.11 34.60 -4.23
C ILE A 121 5.74 34.66 -2.74
N SER A 122 6.74 34.60 -1.87
CA SER A 122 6.57 34.82 -0.44
C SER A 122 6.06 36.24 -0.20
N ASN A 123 4.82 36.36 0.30
CA ASN A 123 4.06 37.60 0.57
C ASN A 123 3.20 38.16 -0.58
N GLU A 124 3.10 37.49 -1.74
CA GLU A 124 2.13 37.87 -2.78
C GLU A 124 1.19 36.70 -3.11
N SER A 125 -0.04 36.99 -3.55
CA SER A 125 -1.01 35.97 -3.98
C SER A 125 -0.76 35.44 -5.39
N TYR A 126 0.33 35.84 -6.05
CA TYR A 126 0.68 35.32 -7.37
C TYR A 126 1.40 33.98 -7.25
N ALA A 127 0.86 32.99 -7.94
CA ALA A 127 1.46 31.67 -8.10
C ALA A 127 1.35 31.23 -9.56
N ALA A 128 2.27 30.38 -9.99
CA ALA A 128 2.26 29.71 -11.28
C ALA A 128 2.62 28.23 -11.11
N THR A 129 2.14 27.40 -12.02
CA THR A 129 2.46 25.98 -12.06
C THR A 129 3.42 25.72 -13.23
N THR A 130 4.41 24.85 -13.04
CA THR A 130 5.34 24.47 -14.11
C THR A 130 4.68 23.54 -15.14
N ASN A 131 4.99 23.75 -16.42
CA ASN A 131 4.53 22.88 -17.51
C ASN A 131 5.37 21.59 -17.63
N GLU A 132 5.05 20.74 -18.62
CA GLU A 132 5.76 19.47 -18.89
C GLU A 132 7.28 19.63 -19.11
N PHE A 133 7.72 20.81 -19.56
CA PHE A 133 9.13 21.14 -19.77
C PHE A 133 9.77 21.88 -18.59
N GLY A 134 9.05 22.03 -17.47
CA GLY A 134 9.48 22.69 -16.26
C GLY A 134 9.43 24.22 -16.29
N PHE A 135 8.90 24.84 -17.35
CA PHE A 135 8.82 26.29 -17.46
C PHE A 135 7.63 26.87 -16.70
N PHE A 136 7.84 28.05 -16.11
CA PHE A 136 6.79 28.86 -15.50
C PHE A 136 6.90 30.33 -15.92
N THR A 137 5.78 31.03 -15.85
CA THR A 137 5.73 32.49 -16.00
C THR A 137 4.74 33.05 -15.01
N MET A 138 5.15 34.07 -14.25
CA MET A 138 4.27 34.74 -13.29
C MET A 138 4.49 36.25 -13.28
N PRO A 139 3.44 37.04 -12.98
CA PRO A 139 3.62 38.43 -12.64
C PRO A 139 4.26 38.58 -11.26
N TYR A 140 5.07 39.62 -11.08
CA TYR A 140 5.66 39.99 -9.80
C TYR A 140 5.76 41.51 -9.69
N ARG A 141 5.75 42.05 -8.47
CA ARG A 141 5.85 43.50 -8.25
C ARG A 141 7.15 43.89 -7.55
N SER A 142 7.55 43.15 -6.52
CA SER A 142 8.77 43.46 -5.77
C SER A 142 10.05 42.92 -6.44
N PRO A 143 11.06 43.76 -6.77
CA PRO A 143 12.36 43.30 -7.28
C PRO A 143 13.19 42.47 -6.29
N TYR A 144 12.79 42.42 -5.02
CA TYR A 144 13.47 41.66 -3.96
C TYR A 144 12.60 40.53 -3.39
N ALA A 145 11.59 40.08 -4.15
CA ALA A 145 10.72 38.98 -3.75
C ALA A 145 11.50 37.65 -3.67
N VAL A 146 11.11 36.81 -2.71
CA VAL A 146 11.59 35.42 -2.58
C VAL A 146 10.56 34.51 -3.24
N ILE A 147 11.01 33.65 -4.12
CA ILE A 147 10.20 32.61 -4.77
C ILE A 147 10.32 31.35 -3.93
N ARG A 148 9.18 30.81 -3.53
CA ARG A 148 9.06 29.47 -2.93
C ARG A 148 8.52 28.51 -3.98
N VAL A 149 9.25 27.44 -4.23
CA VAL A 149 8.82 26.33 -5.08
C VAL A 149 8.40 25.17 -4.19
N SER A 150 7.21 24.62 -4.40
CA SER A 150 6.66 23.48 -3.65
C SER A 150 5.96 22.48 -4.57
N GLY A 151 5.93 21.22 -4.16
CA GLY A 151 5.27 20.14 -4.91
C GLY A 151 5.07 18.92 -4.02
N ALA A 152 4.22 17.98 -4.45
CA ALA A 152 3.88 16.79 -3.67
C ALA A 152 5.10 15.91 -3.35
N GLU A 153 6.08 15.89 -4.25
CA GLU A 153 7.28 15.05 -4.20
C GLU A 153 8.58 15.88 -4.14
N LEU A 154 8.48 17.14 -3.71
CA LEU A 154 9.61 18.08 -3.70
C LEU A 154 9.85 18.64 -2.30
N LYS A 155 11.13 18.82 -1.95
CA LYS A 155 11.49 19.67 -0.80
C LYS A 155 11.25 21.13 -1.17
N PRO A 156 10.58 21.94 -0.31
CA PRO A 156 10.38 23.35 -0.58
C PRO A 156 11.71 24.07 -0.77
N ALA A 157 11.88 24.73 -1.91
CA ALA A 157 13.07 25.51 -2.22
C ALA A 157 12.73 27.00 -2.25
N GLU A 158 13.58 27.82 -1.64
CA GLU A 158 13.43 29.28 -1.66
C GLU A 158 14.58 29.92 -2.45
N VAL A 159 14.23 30.76 -3.41
CA VAL A 159 15.19 31.42 -4.31
C VAL A 159 14.86 32.91 -4.38
N SER A 160 15.85 33.78 -4.13
CA SER A 160 15.70 35.23 -4.29
C SER A 160 15.71 35.61 -5.78
N ILE A 161 14.84 36.55 -6.16
CA ILE A 161 14.86 37.11 -7.52
C ILE A 161 16.09 38.01 -7.68
N ASN A 162 16.99 37.63 -8.59
CA ASN A 162 18.06 38.51 -9.07
C ASN A 162 17.54 39.27 -10.31
N ALA A 163 18.11 40.43 -10.65
CA ALA A 163 17.63 41.34 -11.72
C ALA A 163 17.60 40.77 -13.16
N THR A 164 17.77 39.46 -13.33
CA THR A 164 17.67 38.71 -14.59
C THR A 164 16.23 38.32 -14.92
N THR A 165 15.86 38.44 -16.19
CA THR A 165 14.52 38.13 -16.72
C THR A 165 14.21 36.63 -16.74
N PHE A 166 15.23 35.77 -16.62
CA PHE A 166 15.12 34.31 -16.62
C PHE A 166 15.79 33.68 -15.39
N LEU A 167 15.08 32.79 -14.69
CA LEU A 167 15.57 32.06 -13.52
C LEU A 167 15.61 30.55 -13.77
N GLU A 168 16.71 29.90 -13.39
CA GLU A 168 16.79 28.44 -13.33
C GLU A 168 16.82 28.01 -11.85
N ILE A 169 15.84 27.20 -11.44
CA ILE A 169 15.65 26.78 -10.04
C ILE A 169 15.89 25.27 -9.97
N THR A 170 16.86 24.85 -9.15
CA THR A 170 17.12 23.43 -8.89
C THR A 170 16.39 23.01 -7.61
N VAL A 171 15.57 21.97 -7.69
CA VAL A 171 14.82 21.39 -6.56
C VAL A 171 15.29 19.98 -6.24
N GLU A 172 15.16 19.59 -4.97
CA GLU A 172 15.46 18.24 -4.51
C GLU A 172 14.16 17.43 -4.37
N GLU A 173 14.17 16.20 -4.89
CA GLU A 173 13.06 15.27 -4.75
C GLU A 173 12.97 14.73 -3.33
N LEU A 174 11.75 14.69 -2.80
CA LEU A 174 11.44 14.16 -1.49
C LEU A 174 11.20 12.65 -1.60
N VAL A 175 12.27 11.85 -1.45
CA VAL A 175 12.13 10.39 -1.31
C VAL A 175 11.50 10.09 0.06
N LYS A 176 10.18 9.95 0.11
CA LYS A 176 9.49 9.40 1.28
C LYS A 176 9.69 7.89 1.31
N GLU A 177 10.65 7.41 2.09
CA GLU A 177 10.60 6.02 2.52
C GLU A 177 9.37 5.84 3.42
N LEU A 178 8.39 5.08 2.92
CA LEU A 178 7.19 4.77 3.68
C LEU A 178 7.57 3.84 4.83
N ASP A 179 7.44 4.32 6.07
CA ASP A 179 7.63 3.49 7.27
C ASP A 179 6.54 2.40 7.27
N GLN A 180 6.90 1.21 6.79
CA GLN A 180 5.98 0.08 6.71
C GLN A 180 5.51 -0.29 8.12
N THR A 181 4.20 -0.27 8.30
CA THR A 181 3.56 -0.77 9.52
C THR A 181 3.64 -2.29 9.52
N ILE A 182 4.14 -2.85 10.61
CA ILE A 182 4.23 -4.28 10.88
C ILE A 182 3.40 -4.62 12.13
N LEU A 183 2.89 -5.84 12.17
CA LEU A 183 2.12 -6.34 13.30
C LEU A 183 3.04 -7.12 14.25
N ILE A 184 3.02 -6.78 15.54
CA ILE A 184 3.71 -7.53 16.60
C ILE A 184 2.64 -7.94 17.60
N ALA A 185 2.31 -9.23 17.62
CA ALA A 185 1.30 -9.80 18.49
C ALA A 185 -0.03 -9.02 18.49
N TYR A 186 -0.27 -8.17 19.50
CA TYR A 186 -1.49 -7.37 19.67
C TYR A 186 -1.34 -5.88 19.28
N GLY A 187 -0.17 -5.45 18.85
CA GLY A 187 0.15 -4.05 18.54
C GLY A 187 0.68 -3.85 17.12
N LYS A 188 0.53 -2.62 16.61
CA LYS A 188 1.17 -2.19 15.35
C LYS A 188 2.39 -1.34 15.69
N THR A 189 3.53 -1.62 15.07
CA THR A 189 4.71 -0.75 15.10
C THR A 189 5.20 -0.52 13.68
N THR A 190 6.19 0.33 13.49
CA THR A 190 6.88 0.45 12.20
C THR A 190 8.20 -0.29 12.22
N ARG A 191 8.67 -0.70 11.05
CA ARG A 191 9.93 -1.43 10.89
C ARG A 191 11.11 -0.77 11.62
N ARG A 192 11.15 0.57 11.64
CA ARG A 192 12.20 1.37 12.28
C ARG A 192 12.26 1.20 13.80
N TRP A 193 11.11 1.02 14.45
CA TRP A 193 10.99 0.94 15.91
C TRP A 193 10.94 -0.49 16.44
N SER A 194 11.06 -1.48 15.55
CA SER A 194 11.14 -2.89 15.90
C SER A 194 12.56 -3.27 16.28
N THR A 195 12.75 -3.82 17.48
CA THR A 195 14.04 -4.35 17.96
C THR A 195 14.33 -5.77 17.46
N GLY A 196 13.32 -6.46 16.90
CA GLY A 196 13.43 -7.85 16.44
C GLY A 196 13.39 -8.01 14.92
N SER A 197 13.87 -9.16 14.45
CA SER A 197 13.89 -9.62 13.06
C SER A 197 12.50 -10.04 12.60
N ILE A 198 11.89 -9.16 11.81
CA ILE A 198 10.58 -9.37 11.21
C ILE A 198 10.71 -9.23 9.69
N SER A 199 10.06 -10.11 8.96
CA SER A 199 9.95 -10.02 7.50
C SER A 199 8.49 -9.90 7.12
N LYS A 200 8.12 -8.79 6.47
CA LYS A 200 6.79 -8.56 5.93
C LYS A 200 6.79 -8.86 4.43
N VAL A 201 5.82 -9.65 3.99
CA VAL A 201 5.51 -9.88 2.58
C VAL A 201 4.11 -9.30 2.33
N SER A 202 3.96 -8.45 1.31
CA SER A 202 2.67 -7.88 0.94
C SER A 202 1.83 -8.89 0.14
N GLY A 203 0.50 -8.79 0.25
CA GLY A 203 -0.44 -9.58 -0.54
C GLY A 203 -0.22 -9.44 -2.04
N ASP A 204 0.04 -8.22 -2.51
CA ASP A 204 0.27 -7.94 -3.94
C ASP A 204 1.50 -8.68 -4.48
N ALA A 205 2.53 -8.85 -3.64
CA ALA A 205 3.65 -9.69 -4.04
C ALA A 205 3.16 -11.13 -4.23
N LEU A 206 2.37 -11.66 -3.30
CA LEU A 206 1.93 -13.07 -3.29
C LEU A 206 1.06 -13.42 -4.51
N VAL A 207 0.18 -12.51 -4.92
CA VAL A 207 -0.71 -12.66 -6.10
C VAL A 207 0.08 -12.84 -7.40
N ASN A 208 1.24 -12.19 -7.54
CA ASN A 208 2.08 -12.30 -8.75
C ASN A 208 2.68 -13.69 -8.99
N GLN A 209 2.45 -14.66 -8.09
CA GLN A 209 2.87 -16.04 -8.25
C GLN A 209 1.65 -16.96 -8.25
N PRO A 210 1.35 -17.66 -9.35
CA PRO A 210 0.27 -18.64 -9.39
C PRO A 210 0.70 -19.89 -8.60
N ALA A 211 0.59 -19.80 -7.28
CA ALA A 211 0.84 -20.90 -6.36
C ALA A 211 -0.50 -21.39 -5.83
N GLY A 212 -0.79 -22.69 -5.99
CA GLY A 212 -2.02 -23.30 -5.47
C GLY A 212 -2.07 -23.46 -3.94
N ASN A 213 -1.12 -22.85 -3.22
CA ASN A 213 -1.01 -22.88 -1.76
C ASN A 213 -0.30 -21.62 -1.25
N LEU A 214 -0.80 -21.04 -0.16
CA LEU A 214 -0.23 -19.84 0.45
C LEU A 214 1.24 -19.99 0.87
N LEU A 215 1.63 -21.13 1.44
CA LEU A 215 3.01 -21.38 1.85
C LEU A 215 3.93 -21.49 0.63
N ALA A 216 3.48 -22.08 -0.47
CA ALA A 216 4.28 -22.12 -1.69
C ALA A 216 4.58 -20.71 -2.25
N ALA A 217 3.63 -19.77 -2.13
CA ALA A 217 3.82 -18.38 -2.53
C ALA A 217 4.87 -17.62 -1.68
N LEU A 218 5.17 -18.10 -0.47
CA LEU A 218 6.17 -17.53 0.42
C LEU A 218 7.60 -18.04 0.15
N GLN A 219 7.75 -19.09 -0.64
CA GLN A 219 9.03 -19.73 -0.88
C GLN A 219 10.03 -18.75 -1.51
N GLY A 220 11.19 -18.58 -0.87
CA GLY A 220 12.24 -17.67 -1.34
C GLY A 220 11.99 -16.18 -1.08
N ARG A 221 10.88 -15.80 -0.45
CA ARG A 221 10.53 -14.39 -0.19
C ARG A 221 10.84 -13.92 1.22
N VAL A 222 10.92 -14.86 2.14
CA VAL A 222 11.28 -14.59 3.54
C VAL A 222 12.67 -15.17 3.80
N PRO A 223 13.67 -14.33 4.11
CA PRO A 223 15.01 -14.82 4.44
C PRO A 223 14.98 -15.77 5.64
N GLY A 224 15.62 -16.94 5.53
CA GLY A 224 15.65 -17.93 6.62
C GLY A 224 14.33 -18.66 6.88
N LEU A 225 13.34 -18.54 5.97
CA LEU A 225 12.17 -19.41 5.91
C LEU A 225 12.43 -20.46 4.82
N LEU A 226 12.51 -21.72 5.24
CA LEU A 226 12.59 -22.86 4.34
C LEU A 226 11.19 -23.44 4.17
N ILE A 227 10.74 -23.56 2.92
CA ILE A 227 9.45 -24.17 2.57
C ILE A 227 9.72 -25.34 1.64
N THR A 228 9.30 -26.53 2.04
CA THR A 228 9.51 -27.76 1.29
C THR A 228 8.18 -28.47 1.07
N ALA A 229 7.89 -28.84 -0.17
CA ALA A 229 6.73 -29.68 -0.47
C ALA A 229 6.93 -31.09 0.12
N SER A 230 5.90 -31.63 0.77
CA SER A 230 5.92 -33.01 1.30
C SER A 230 5.83 -34.06 0.19
N SER A 231 5.18 -33.73 -0.93
CA SER A 231 5.09 -34.58 -2.12
C SER A 231 4.81 -33.74 -3.37
N GLY A 232 4.88 -34.38 -4.55
CA GLY A 232 4.52 -33.76 -5.84
C GLY A 232 3.03 -33.84 -6.18
N ALA A 233 2.17 -34.29 -5.25
CA ALA A 233 0.73 -34.36 -5.50
C ALA A 233 0.08 -32.96 -5.42
N PRO A 234 -0.91 -32.64 -6.27
CA PRO A 234 -1.69 -31.41 -6.14
C PRO A 234 -2.33 -31.30 -4.75
N GLY A 235 -2.16 -30.15 -4.10
CA GLY A 235 -2.70 -29.88 -2.77
C GLY A 235 -1.95 -30.55 -1.61
N ALA A 236 -0.80 -31.18 -1.85
CA ALA A 236 0.04 -31.72 -0.80
C ALA A 236 0.43 -30.65 0.25
N SER A 237 0.69 -31.08 1.49
CA SER A 237 1.15 -30.19 2.54
C SER A 237 2.58 -29.70 2.28
N PHE A 238 2.87 -28.50 2.78
CA PHE A 238 4.22 -27.91 2.78
C PHE A 238 4.74 -27.86 4.20
N SER A 239 5.99 -28.24 4.42
CA SER A 239 6.66 -27.96 5.69
C SER A 239 7.25 -26.55 5.64
N ALA A 240 7.08 -25.77 6.71
CA ALA A 240 7.65 -24.44 6.85
C ALA A 240 8.59 -24.42 8.07
N GLN A 241 9.84 -24.04 7.89
CA GLN A 241 10.84 -24.00 8.95
C GLN A 241 11.51 -22.63 8.99
N ILE A 242 11.49 -21.98 10.15
CA ILE A 242 12.18 -20.70 10.37
C ILE A 242 13.49 -20.98 11.06
N ARG A 243 14.61 -20.62 10.44
CA ARG A 243 15.98 -20.82 10.96
C ARG A 243 16.38 -22.28 11.20
N GLY A 244 15.76 -23.22 10.48
CA GLY A 244 16.13 -24.63 10.48
C GLY A 244 15.28 -25.50 11.41
N GLN A 245 15.77 -26.70 11.70
CA GLN A 245 15.10 -27.68 12.55
C GLN A 245 15.48 -27.44 14.01
N ASN A 246 14.49 -27.22 14.86
CA ASN A 246 14.68 -26.98 16.29
C ASN A 246 14.56 -28.25 17.11
N SER A 247 13.98 -29.31 16.54
CA SER A 247 13.86 -30.61 17.17
C SER A 247 14.50 -31.68 16.29
N VAL A 248 15.47 -32.38 16.86
CA VAL A 248 16.02 -33.61 16.26
C VAL A 248 15.12 -34.76 16.75
N ASN A 249 14.15 -35.20 15.95
CA ASN A 249 13.32 -36.34 16.32
C ASN A 249 14.19 -37.61 16.46
N PRO A 250 14.21 -38.29 17.61
CA PRO A 250 14.84 -39.60 17.72
C PRO A 250 13.90 -40.64 17.11
N ASN A 251 14.20 -41.01 15.87
CA ASN A 251 13.80 -42.25 15.20
C ASN A 251 12.26 -42.53 15.11
N PRO A 252 11.66 -42.45 13.91
CA PRO A 252 10.23 -42.71 13.69
C PRO A 252 9.78 -44.15 14.00
N LEU A 253 10.69 -45.09 14.27
CA LEU A 253 10.37 -46.47 14.63
C LEU A 253 10.06 -46.69 16.12
N ILE A 254 10.37 -45.73 17.00
CA ILE A 254 10.25 -45.88 18.48
C ILE A 254 9.27 -44.91 19.15
N ASN A 255 8.78 -43.89 18.43
CA ASN A 255 7.94 -42.83 19.00
C ASN A 255 6.63 -42.63 18.22
N ASN A 256 5.77 -43.66 18.12
CA ASN A 256 4.34 -43.58 17.74
C ASN A 256 3.97 -42.45 16.74
N GLY A 257 4.72 -42.29 15.65
CA GLY A 257 4.45 -41.27 14.63
C GLY A 257 4.46 -39.80 15.09
N VAL A 258 5.07 -39.44 16.23
CA VAL A 258 5.16 -38.03 16.67
C VAL A 258 6.20 -37.30 15.82
N THR A 259 5.75 -36.66 14.74
CA THR A 259 6.57 -35.76 13.92
C THR A 259 7.08 -34.60 14.78
N SER A 260 8.37 -34.26 14.67
CA SER A 260 8.94 -33.14 15.41
C SER A 260 8.17 -31.85 15.11
N PRO A 261 7.75 -31.10 16.13
CA PRO A 261 7.07 -29.84 15.92
C PRO A 261 8.13 -28.81 15.49
N ASP A 262 8.42 -28.74 14.19
CA ASP A 262 9.35 -27.76 13.61
C ASP A 262 8.63 -26.65 12.85
N ASN A 263 7.31 -26.78 12.63
CA ASN A 263 6.54 -25.73 11.98
C ASN A 263 6.34 -24.54 12.93
N PRO A 264 6.33 -23.30 12.41
CA PRO A 264 6.05 -22.11 13.19
C PRO A 264 4.59 -22.10 13.67
N LEU A 265 4.32 -21.27 14.67
CA LEU A 265 2.95 -20.95 15.04
C LEU A 265 2.34 -20.05 13.97
N ILE A 266 1.27 -20.51 13.31
CA ILE A 266 0.59 -19.74 12.26
C ILE A 266 -0.68 -19.12 12.85
N LEU A 267 -0.84 -17.81 12.68
CA LEU A 267 -1.95 -17.02 13.18
C LEU A 267 -2.61 -16.30 12.01
N ILE A 268 -3.91 -16.52 11.81
CA ILE A 268 -4.71 -15.75 10.84
C ILE A 268 -5.53 -14.75 11.62
N ASN A 269 -5.33 -13.45 11.38
CA ASN A 269 -5.98 -12.37 12.11
C ASN A 269 -5.84 -12.49 13.64
N GLY A 270 -4.72 -13.02 14.12
CA GLY A 270 -4.44 -13.24 15.53
C GLY A 270 -5.01 -14.53 16.13
N VAL A 271 -5.71 -15.36 15.34
CA VAL A 271 -6.24 -16.66 15.77
C VAL A 271 -5.34 -17.79 15.28
N PRO A 272 -4.92 -18.74 16.14
CA PRO A 272 -4.11 -19.87 15.72
C PRO A 272 -4.84 -20.70 14.66
N PHE A 273 -4.19 -20.92 13.52
CA PHE A 273 -4.74 -21.69 12.42
C PHE A 273 -3.84 -22.89 12.13
N ALA A 274 -4.44 -24.08 12.04
CA ALA A 274 -3.77 -25.35 11.78
C ALA A 274 -2.41 -25.50 12.53
N PRO A 275 -2.43 -25.72 13.86
CA PRO A 275 -1.21 -25.92 14.63
C PRO A 275 -0.34 -27.01 14.00
N GLN A 276 0.95 -26.75 13.86
CA GLN A 276 1.91 -27.65 13.19
C GLN A 276 1.60 -27.96 11.71
N ASN A 277 0.77 -27.15 11.05
CA ASN A 277 0.30 -27.40 9.68
C ASN A 277 -0.34 -28.79 9.52
N ASN A 278 -1.06 -29.25 10.55
CA ASN A 278 -1.74 -30.54 10.53
C ASN A 278 -2.73 -30.61 9.38
N SER A 279 -2.75 -31.74 8.68
CA SER A 279 -3.61 -31.95 7.51
C SER A 279 -5.09 -31.96 7.91
N VAL A 280 -5.95 -31.38 7.06
CA VAL A 280 -7.40 -31.25 7.35
C VAL A 280 -8.16 -32.54 7.00
N ASN A 281 -7.58 -33.42 6.19
CA ASN A 281 -8.25 -34.62 5.72
C ASN A 281 -8.05 -35.81 6.67
N GLN A 282 -9.14 -36.48 7.04
CA GLN A 282 -9.14 -37.71 7.87
C GLN A 282 -9.22 -39.01 7.03
N LEU A 283 -9.38 -38.90 5.70
CA LEU A 283 -9.49 -40.04 4.79
C LEU A 283 -8.16 -40.35 4.08
N SER A 284 -7.75 -41.63 4.12
CA SER A 284 -6.60 -42.14 3.37
C SER A 284 -6.80 -41.99 1.86
N SER A 285 -5.88 -41.32 1.18
CA SER A 285 -5.84 -41.16 -0.29
C SER A 285 -4.39 -41.19 -0.80
N LEU A 286 -4.19 -41.22 -2.12
CA LEU A 286 -2.86 -41.14 -2.75
C LEU A 286 -2.09 -39.84 -2.40
N ALA A 287 -2.81 -38.76 -2.08
CA ALA A 287 -2.23 -37.48 -1.63
C ALA A 287 -2.15 -37.36 -0.10
N SER A 288 -2.69 -38.34 0.63
CA SER A 288 -2.79 -38.38 2.09
C SER A 288 -2.96 -39.82 2.58
N PRO A 289 -1.92 -40.67 2.60
CA PRO A 289 -2.03 -42.11 2.96
C PRO A 289 -2.75 -42.41 4.29
N GLY A 290 -2.97 -41.40 5.12
CA GLY A 290 -3.68 -41.51 6.39
C GLY A 290 -2.81 -42.16 7.46
N ASN A 291 -3.33 -42.14 8.69
CA ASN A 291 -2.60 -42.52 9.90
C ASN A 291 -2.68 -44.04 10.18
N LEU A 292 -2.64 -44.88 9.14
CA LEU A 292 -2.63 -46.34 9.29
C LEU A 292 -1.21 -46.78 9.67
N GLU A 293 -1.09 -47.42 10.83
CA GLU A 293 0.14 -47.80 11.57
C GLU A 293 1.26 -48.51 10.76
N ILE A 294 0.97 -48.96 9.54
CA ILE A 294 1.91 -49.71 8.69
C ILE A 294 2.68 -48.78 7.73
N TYR A 295 2.16 -47.59 7.43
CA TYR A 295 2.83 -46.59 6.60
C TYR A 295 2.96 -45.31 7.39
N HIS A 296 3.96 -45.26 8.27
CA HIS A 296 4.45 -44.02 8.88
C HIS A 296 4.66 -42.99 7.76
N ASN A 297 3.71 -42.07 7.59
CA ASN A 297 3.86 -40.99 6.64
C ASN A 297 4.17 -39.69 7.38
N PRO A 298 5.46 -39.36 7.58
CA PRO A 298 5.86 -38.04 8.06
C PRO A 298 5.54 -36.91 7.06
N HIS A 299 5.04 -37.24 5.86
CA HIS A 299 4.92 -36.32 4.72
C HIS A 299 3.64 -36.51 3.92
N GLY A 300 2.54 -35.95 4.40
CA GLY A 300 1.54 -35.41 3.47
C GLY A 300 0.12 -35.84 3.75
N GLY A 301 -0.69 -34.82 4.00
CA GLY A 301 -2.10 -34.80 3.67
C GLY A 301 -2.43 -33.48 2.97
N ILE A 302 -3.71 -33.17 2.81
CA ILE A 302 -4.12 -31.93 2.16
C ILE A 302 -3.79 -30.76 3.08
N SER A 303 -3.04 -29.77 2.56
CA SER A 303 -2.71 -28.57 3.32
C SER A 303 -3.97 -27.79 3.70
N PRO A 304 -4.14 -27.38 4.96
CA PRO A 304 -5.19 -26.43 5.36
C PRO A 304 -5.09 -25.09 4.60
N PHE A 305 -3.89 -24.73 4.16
CA PHE A 305 -3.60 -23.50 3.42
C PHE A 305 -4.01 -23.53 1.94
N ASN A 306 -4.50 -24.67 1.44
CA ASN A 306 -5.13 -24.72 0.11
C ASN A 306 -6.51 -24.05 0.12
N ASN A 307 -7.16 -23.97 1.29
CA ASN A 307 -8.48 -23.36 1.43
C ASN A 307 -8.40 -21.84 1.70
N ILE A 308 -7.21 -21.26 1.62
CA ILE A 308 -6.99 -19.84 1.83
C ILE A 308 -6.53 -19.27 0.50
N ASP A 309 -7.33 -18.36 -0.05
CA ASP A 309 -6.95 -17.62 -1.24
C ASP A 309 -5.86 -16.59 -0.88
N VAL A 310 -4.89 -16.44 -1.78
CA VAL A 310 -3.84 -15.44 -1.70
C VAL A 310 -4.41 -14.03 -1.89
N HIS A 311 -5.46 -13.87 -2.68
CA HIS A 311 -6.12 -12.56 -2.92
C HIS A 311 -6.73 -11.99 -1.65
N ASP A 312 -7.21 -12.86 -0.75
CA ASP A 312 -7.74 -12.48 0.55
C ASP A 312 -6.67 -12.02 1.55
N ILE A 313 -5.38 -12.16 1.22
CA ILE A 313 -4.28 -11.80 2.11
C ILE A 313 -3.82 -10.36 1.86
N GLU A 314 -3.79 -9.55 2.92
CA GLU A 314 -3.22 -8.19 2.91
C GLU A 314 -1.71 -8.25 3.10
N SER A 315 -1.25 -9.02 4.09
CA SER A 315 0.17 -9.20 4.37
C SER A 315 0.44 -10.45 5.20
N ILE A 316 1.68 -10.91 5.11
CA ILE A 316 2.23 -11.97 5.95
C ILE A 316 3.47 -11.44 6.66
N GLU A 317 3.45 -11.46 7.98
CA GLU A 317 4.57 -11.11 8.84
C GLU A 317 5.18 -12.36 9.46
N VAL A 318 6.47 -12.59 9.22
CA VAL A 318 7.22 -13.69 9.82
C VAL A 318 8.14 -13.15 10.92
N LEU A 319 7.88 -13.55 12.15
CA LEU A 319 8.61 -13.16 13.36
C LEU A 319 9.59 -14.29 13.71
N LYS A 320 10.89 -13.97 13.73
CA LYS A 320 11.96 -14.98 13.82
C LYS A 320 12.69 -14.99 15.16
N ASP A 321 12.56 -13.92 15.94
CA ASP A 321 13.31 -13.71 17.19
C ASP A 321 12.46 -13.97 18.43
N ALA A 322 13.14 -14.44 19.49
CA ALA A 322 12.55 -14.76 20.78
C ALA A 322 11.79 -13.58 21.40
N ASP A 323 12.30 -12.35 21.27
CA ASP A 323 11.66 -11.14 21.82
C ASP A 323 10.27 -10.90 21.24
N MET A 324 10.07 -11.28 19.97
CA MET A 324 8.80 -11.13 19.27
C MET A 324 7.87 -12.33 19.49
N THR A 325 8.44 -13.50 19.71
CA THR A 325 7.68 -14.74 19.91
C THR A 325 7.27 -14.97 21.37
N ALA A 326 7.93 -14.30 22.33
CA ALA A 326 7.71 -14.44 23.78
C ALA A 326 6.24 -14.29 24.20
N ILE A 327 5.48 -13.43 23.52
CA ILE A 327 4.06 -13.17 23.83
C ILE A 327 3.19 -14.43 23.62
N TYR A 328 3.59 -15.33 22.72
CA TYR A 328 2.86 -16.55 22.40
C TYR A 328 3.45 -17.81 23.09
N GLY A 329 4.50 -17.62 23.91
CA GLY A 329 5.09 -18.67 24.75
C GLY A 329 5.76 -19.80 23.98
N SER A 330 5.81 -20.99 24.59
CA SER A 330 6.55 -22.16 24.07
C SER A 330 6.12 -22.62 22.68
N ARG A 331 4.88 -22.34 22.27
CA ARG A 331 4.36 -22.68 20.93
C ARG A 331 5.02 -21.86 19.82
N ALA A 332 5.65 -20.75 20.17
CA ALA A 332 6.29 -19.84 19.24
C ALA A 332 7.83 -19.97 19.24
N ALA A 333 8.37 -21.03 19.87
CA ALA A 333 9.80 -21.33 19.87
C ALA A 333 10.38 -21.49 18.45
N ASN A 334 9.56 -21.95 17.48
CA ASN A 334 9.94 -22.12 16.07
C ASN A 334 9.63 -20.88 15.21
N GLY A 335 9.36 -19.73 15.84
CA GLY A 335 8.90 -18.54 15.15
C GLY A 335 7.39 -18.50 14.96
N ILE A 336 6.93 -17.35 14.46
CA ILE A 336 5.52 -17.06 14.23
C ILE A 336 5.31 -16.56 12.81
N MET A 337 4.24 -17.01 12.17
CA MET A 337 3.72 -16.44 10.93
C MET A 337 2.36 -15.81 11.20
N LEU A 338 2.30 -14.48 11.14
CA LEU A 338 1.07 -13.70 11.18
C LEU A 338 0.56 -13.50 9.76
N ILE A 339 -0.68 -13.86 9.51
CA ILE A 339 -1.38 -13.66 8.25
C ILE A 339 -2.51 -12.68 8.53
N THR A 340 -2.47 -11.54 7.85
CA THR A 340 -3.51 -10.52 7.93
C THR A 340 -4.35 -10.60 6.66
N THR A 341 -5.66 -10.78 6.80
CA THR A 341 -6.57 -10.81 5.64
C THR A 341 -7.05 -9.41 5.29
N ARG A 342 -7.28 -9.15 3.99
CA ARG A 342 -7.87 -7.90 3.52
C ARG A 342 -9.23 -7.68 4.18
N ARG A 343 -9.50 -6.42 4.50
CA ARG A 343 -10.79 -5.97 5.04
C ARG A 343 -11.43 -5.01 4.05
N ALA A 344 -12.75 -5.10 3.90
CA ALA A 344 -13.48 -4.18 3.05
C ALA A 344 -13.29 -2.73 3.52
N ALA A 345 -12.84 -1.86 2.63
CA ALA A 345 -12.80 -0.43 2.88
C ALA A 345 -14.24 0.14 2.82
N ALA A 346 -14.56 1.09 3.70
CA ALA A 346 -15.90 1.69 3.80
C ALA A 346 -16.30 2.52 2.57
N HIS A 347 -15.44 2.63 1.55
CA HIS A 347 -15.61 3.55 0.43
C HIS A 347 -15.62 2.78 -0.89
N GLN A 348 -16.85 2.64 -1.39
CA GLN A 348 -17.27 2.09 -2.68
C GLN A 348 -16.98 0.59 -2.88
N PRO A 349 -17.98 -0.19 -3.33
CA PRO A 349 -17.76 -1.60 -3.64
C PRO A 349 -16.79 -1.72 -4.82
N LYS A 350 -15.72 -2.50 -4.64
CA LYS A 350 -14.80 -2.90 -5.71
C LYS A 350 -15.06 -4.36 -6.06
N LEU A 351 -15.24 -4.64 -7.35
CA LEU A 351 -15.34 -5.99 -7.89
C LEU A 351 -14.11 -6.24 -8.76
N GLU A 352 -13.34 -7.24 -8.40
CA GLU A 352 -12.17 -7.72 -9.13
C GLU A 352 -12.44 -9.19 -9.45
N VAL A 353 -12.18 -9.59 -10.71
CA VAL A 353 -12.43 -10.94 -11.20
C VAL A 353 -11.18 -11.36 -11.95
N ASP A 354 -10.47 -12.33 -11.38
CA ASP A 354 -9.24 -12.88 -11.94
C ASP A 354 -9.52 -14.26 -12.54
N LEU A 355 -9.12 -14.46 -13.79
CA LEU A 355 -9.26 -15.75 -14.46
C LEU A 355 -7.90 -16.21 -14.96
N SER A 356 -7.39 -17.31 -14.42
CA SER A 356 -6.11 -17.87 -14.84
C SER A 356 -6.27 -19.31 -15.34
N THR A 357 -5.60 -19.63 -16.45
CA THR A 357 -5.56 -20.98 -17.01
C THR A 357 -4.13 -21.33 -17.39
N GLY A 358 -3.71 -22.56 -17.11
CA GLY A 358 -2.37 -23.03 -17.34
C GLY A 358 -2.32 -24.53 -17.57
N ILE A 359 -1.20 -25.00 -18.10
CA ILE A 359 -0.94 -26.42 -18.34
C ILE A 359 0.38 -26.77 -17.66
N ASN A 360 0.34 -27.76 -16.76
CA ASN A 360 1.54 -28.25 -16.09
C ASN A 360 2.13 -29.44 -16.83
N PHE A 361 3.45 -29.38 -17.05
CA PHE A 361 4.24 -30.43 -17.69
C PHE A 361 5.31 -30.94 -16.72
N SER A 362 5.66 -32.22 -16.84
CA SER A 362 6.82 -32.79 -16.15
C SER A 362 8.08 -32.45 -16.96
N THR A 363 8.97 -31.63 -16.40
CA THR A 363 10.13 -31.06 -17.11
C THR A 363 11.26 -32.08 -17.30
N ASP A 364 11.61 -32.83 -16.26
CA ASP A 364 12.73 -33.79 -16.31
C ASP A 364 12.31 -35.19 -15.88
N ARG A 365 12.76 -36.15 -16.67
CA ARG A 365 12.60 -37.58 -16.44
C ARG A 365 13.96 -38.21 -16.26
N ILE A 366 14.07 -39.10 -15.27
CA ILE A 366 15.31 -39.83 -15.07
C ILE A 366 15.46 -40.77 -16.26
N ALA A 367 16.61 -40.71 -16.95
CA ALA A 367 16.93 -41.64 -18.02
C ALA A 367 16.99 -43.07 -17.45
N MET A 368 15.95 -43.85 -17.71
CA MET A 368 15.88 -45.26 -17.34
C MET A 368 16.46 -46.11 -18.45
N MET A 369 17.06 -47.23 -18.07
CA MET A 369 17.45 -48.25 -19.05
C MET A 369 16.21 -48.76 -19.80
N ASN A 370 16.35 -48.97 -21.10
CA ASN A 370 15.36 -49.74 -21.85
C ASN A 370 15.46 -51.25 -21.51
N THR A 371 14.45 -52.04 -21.90
CA THR A 371 14.44 -53.49 -21.64
C THR A 371 15.73 -54.19 -22.08
N ASN A 372 16.29 -53.85 -23.25
CA ASN A 372 17.51 -54.50 -23.75
C ASN A 372 18.74 -54.17 -22.90
N GLU A 373 18.90 -52.90 -22.52
CA GLU A 373 19.97 -52.44 -21.63
C GLU A 373 19.88 -53.11 -20.25
N TYR A 374 18.67 -53.20 -19.71
CA TYR A 374 18.42 -53.89 -18.44
C TYR A 374 18.75 -55.38 -18.51
N LEU A 375 18.31 -56.08 -19.57
CA LEU A 375 18.62 -57.49 -19.77
C LEU A 375 20.11 -57.73 -20.01
N MET A 376 20.80 -56.83 -20.72
CA MET A 376 22.25 -56.87 -20.90
C MET A 376 22.97 -56.75 -19.56
N LEU A 377 22.58 -55.75 -18.74
CA LEU A 377 23.13 -55.57 -17.40
C LEU A 377 22.91 -56.82 -16.54
N ARG A 378 21.70 -57.39 -16.54
CA ARG A 378 21.40 -58.61 -15.78
C ARG A 378 22.24 -59.79 -16.23
N ARG A 379 22.36 -60.03 -17.55
CA ARG A 379 23.21 -61.10 -18.09
C ARG A 379 24.68 -60.89 -17.72
N GLN A 380 25.18 -59.66 -17.76
CA GLN A 380 26.55 -59.34 -17.36
C GLN A 380 26.77 -59.58 -15.87
N ALA A 381 25.83 -59.19 -15.01
CA ALA A 381 25.90 -59.45 -13.57
C ALA A 381 25.97 -60.96 -13.27
N PHE A 382 25.11 -61.78 -13.89
CA PHE A 382 25.15 -63.23 -13.74
C PHE A 382 26.46 -63.85 -14.24
N ALA A 383 27.01 -63.32 -15.34
CA ALA A 383 28.30 -63.77 -15.87
C ALA A 383 29.47 -63.43 -14.92
N MET A 384 29.44 -62.27 -14.26
CA MET A 384 30.45 -61.85 -13.29
C MET A 384 30.36 -62.67 -11.99
N ASP A 385 29.14 -62.96 -11.53
CA ASP A 385 28.90 -63.72 -10.30
C ASP A 385 29.02 -65.25 -10.50
N SER A 386 29.28 -65.71 -11.73
CA SER A 386 29.35 -67.14 -12.10
C SER A 386 28.08 -67.93 -11.75
N LEU A 387 26.92 -67.27 -11.82
CA LEU A 387 25.61 -67.83 -11.50
C LEU A 387 24.80 -68.07 -12.77
N LEU A 388 24.07 -69.19 -12.82
CA LEU A 388 23.11 -69.46 -13.88
C LEU A 388 21.72 -68.91 -13.51
N PRO A 389 21.00 -68.28 -14.47
CA PRO A 389 19.61 -67.86 -14.26
C PRO A 389 18.71 -69.04 -13.87
N ALA A 390 17.85 -68.85 -12.88
CA ALA A 390 16.91 -69.85 -12.36
C ALA A 390 15.53 -69.22 -12.09
N LEU A 391 14.48 -70.04 -12.14
CA LEU A 391 13.09 -69.61 -11.91
C LEU A 391 12.59 -69.84 -10.47
N VAL A 392 13.43 -70.39 -9.59
CA VAL A 392 13.03 -70.76 -8.22
C VAL A 392 13.23 -69.55 -7.29
N PRO A 393 12.16 -69.00 -6.69
CA PRO A 393 12.28 -67.88 -5.75
C PRO A 393 13.20 -68.23 -4.58
N GLY A 394 14.08 -67.29 -4.20
CA GLY A 394 15.00 -67.44 -3.07
C GLY A 394 16.34 -68.13 -3.36
N GLN A 395 16.56 -68.61 -4.59
CA GLN A 395 17.88 -69.09 -5.03
C GLN A 395 18.78 -67.91 -5.47
N PRO A 396 20.11 -67.98 -5.31
CA PRO A 396 21.04 -66.94 -5.76
C PRO A 396 20.90 -66.58 -7.26
N GLY A 397 20.44 -67.52 -8.08
CA GLY A 397 20.21 -67.35 -9.52
C GLY A 397 18.82 -66.83 -9.92
N TYR A 398 17.95 -66.44 -8.99
CA TYR A 398 16.56 -66.10 -9.32
C TYR A 398 16.46 -64.92 -10.32
N ALA A 399 15.97 -65.23 -11.52
CA ALA A 399 15.92 -64.32 -12.66
C ALA A 399 14.69 -64.56 -13.56
N PRO A 400 13.45 -64.36 -13.04
CA PRO A 400 12.23 -64.50 -13.82
C PRO A 400 12.19 -63.56 -15.05
N GLU A 401 12.87 -62.42 -14.99
CA GLU A 401 13.01 -61.46 -16.08
C GLU A 401 13.80 -61.98 -17.29
N LEU A 402 14.67 -62.99 -17.11
CA LEU A 402 15.44 -63.59 -18.20
C LEU A 402 14.77 -64.83 -18.79
N LEU A 403 13.94 -65.52 -18.01
CA LEU A 403 13.48 -66.88 -18.31
C LEU A 403 11.95 -67.03 -18.44
N MET A 404 11.16 -66.16 -17.78
CA MET A 404 9.70 -66.27 -17.72
C MET A 404 9.00 -65.07 -18.36
N PHE A 405 9.51 -63.85 -18.14
CA PHE A 405 8.89 -62.65 -18.69
C PHE A 405 9.27 -62.41 -20.16
N ASP A 406 8.38 -61.74 -20.90
CA ASP A 406 8.62 -61.35 -22.28
C ASP A 406 9.74 -60.30 -22.36
N SER A 407 10.89 -60.72 -22.91
CA SER A 407 12.08 -59.89 -23.06
C SER A 407 12.01 -58.90 -24.24
N THR A 408 10.98 -58.99 -25.08
CA THR A 408 10.81 -58.12 -26.25
C THR A 408 9.96 -56.89 -25.98
N ARG A 409 9.20 -56.89 -24.87
CA ARG A 409 8.35 -55.77 -24.48
C ARG A 409 9.14 -54.71 -23.73
N ASN A 410 9.03 -53.47 -24.20
CA ASN A 410 9.57 -52.29 -23.53
C ASN A 410 8.46 -51.29 -23.25
N THR A 411 8.18 -51.06 -21.97
CA THR A 411 7.19 -50.08 -21.51
C THR A 411 7.92 -49.00 -20.72
N ASP A 412 7.94 -47.78 -21.26
CA ASP A 412 8.38 -46.61 -20.51
C ASP A 412 7.28 -46.22 -19.51
N TRP A 413 7.42 -46.73 -18.28
CA TRP A 413 6.49 -46.45 -17.19
C TRP A 413 6.47 -44.98 -16.79
N GLN A 414 7.61 -44.28 -16.87
CA GLN A 414 7.62 -42.83 -16.60
C GLN A 414 6.79 -42.10 -17.65
N ARG A 415 6.93 -42.46 -18.92
CA ARG A 415 6.06 -41.92 -19.96
C ARG A 415 4.61 -42.30 -19.76
N TYR A 416 4.31 -43.54 -19.39
CA TYR A 416 2.94 -44.01 -19.19
C TYR A 416 2.21 -43.23 -18.07
N PHE A 417 2.86 -43.04 -16.92
CA PHE A 417 2.25 -42.34 -15.78
C PHE A 417 2.26 -40.82 -15.92
N TYR A 418 3.33 -40.23 -16.47
CA TYR A 418 3.49 -38.77 -16.55
C TYR A 418 3.12 -38.18 -17.93
N HIS A 419 2.40 -38.91 -18.80
CA HIS A 419 2.12 -38.42 -20.16
C HIS A 419 1.09 -37.29 -20.24
N LYS A 420 0.23 -37.16 -19.22
CA LYS A 420 -0.89 -36.23 -19.28
C LYS A 420 -0.49 -34.90 -18.67
N ALA A 421 -0.37 -33.89 -19.53
CA ALA A 421 -0.33 -32.51 -19.10
C ALA A 421 -1.59 -32.22 -18.27
N ALA A 422 -1.41 -31.68 -17.06
CA ALA A 422 -2.53 -31.41 -16.16
C ALA A 422 -3.02 -29.98 -16.40
N PRO A 423 -4.25 -29.77 -16.90
CA PRO A 423 -4.82 -28.43 -16.96
C PRO A 423 -5.05 -27.93 -15.54
N VAL A 424 -4.64 -26.70 -15.28
CA VAL A 424 -4.91 -25.98 -14.04
C VAL A 424 -5.71 -24.75 -14.39
N THR A 425 -6.80 -24.53 -13.67
CA THR A 425 -7.63 -23.32 -13.81
C THR A 425 -7.88 -22.78 -12.41
N SER A 426 -7.64 -21.49 -12.21
CA SER A 426 -8.05 -20.77 -11.02
C SER A 426 -9.01 -19.66 -11.43
N VAL A 427 -10.04 -19.46 -10.61
CA VAL A 427 -11.07 -18.43 -10.74
C VAL A 427 -11.14 -17.71 -9.41
#